data_AF-I4C5M6-F1
#
_entry.id   AF-I4C5M6-F1
#
_cell.length_a   1.000
_cell.length_b   1.000
_cell.length_c   1.000
_cell.angle_alpha   90.00
_cell.angle_beta   90.00
_cell.angle_gamma   90.00
#
_symmetry.space_group_name_H-M   'P 1'
#
loop_
_entity.id
_entity.type
_entity.pdbx_description
1 polymer ?
#
loop_
_entity_poly.entity_id
_entity_poly.type
_entity_poly.pdbx_seq_one_letter_code
_entity_poly.pdbx_strand_id
1 'polypeptide(L)'
;MVYLASPLGFSPEWRGYRDKIKTRLVKLGHSVLDPWEQVFHHEIEQAKLINDWPARMKLFWDIAARIGRANEDMIRECHIIRCVLDGLEVDSGVTSEIGFAAGIEKKCYGLRTDFRNCGDFGGIPINLQVIWWIERSGGRLFRGWKR
;
A
#
# COMPACT_ATOMS: atom_id res chain seq x y z
N MET A 1 6.57 14.09 2.59
CA MET A 1 5.74 12.95 3.06
C MET A 1 5.55 11.97 1.92
N VAL A 2 5.90 10.71 2.16
CA VAL A 2 5.74 9.59 1.23
C VAL A 2 4.72 8.62 1.83
N TYR A 3 3.64 8.32 1.10
CA TYR A 3 2.74 7.24 1.49
C TYR A 3 3.36 5.89 1.09
N LEU A 4 3.48 4.96 2.04
CA LEU A 4 4.04 3.63 1.80
C LEU A 4 2.89 2.61 1.60
N ALA A 5 2.46 2.46 0.36
CA ALA A 5 1.50 1.42 -0.03
C ALA A 5 2.19 0.06 -0.07
N SER A 6 1.81 -0.88 0.80
CA SER A 6 2.40 -2.22 0.81
C SER A 6 1.55 -3.27 1.52
N PRO A 7 1.60 -4.56 1.12
CA PRO A 7 0.99 -5.66 1.86
C PRO A 7 1.84 -6.10 3.07
N LEU A 8 2.96 -5.43 3.34
CA LEU A 8 3.99 -5.92 4.26
C LEU A 8 3.60 -5.86 5.73
N GLY A 9 2.43 -5.34 6.08
CA GLY A 9 1.92 -5.37 7.46
C GLY A 9 0.95 -6.51 7.77
N PHE A 10 0.54 -7.30 6.78
CA PHE A 10 -0.32 -8.46 7.01
C PHE A 10 0.39 -9.59 7.78
N SER A 11 1.72 -9.70 7.68
CA SER A 11 2.48 -10.78 8.31
C SER A 11 3.71 -10.23 9.05
N PRO A 12 4.00 -10.72 10.28
CA PRO A 12 5.16 -10.29 11.06
C PRO A 12 6.50 -10.52 10.35
N GLU A 13 6.58 -11.54 9.51
CA GLU A 13 7.77 -11.92 8.74
C GLU A 13 8.22 -10.80 7.77
N TRP A 14 7.27 -9.99 7.29
CA TRP A 14 7.53 -8.89 6.38
C TRP A 14 7.91 -7.58 7.06
N ARG A 15 7.84 -7.51 8.40
CA ARG A 15 8.15 -6.30 9.18
C ARG A 15 9.57 -5.79 8.88
N GLY A 16 10.56 -6.67 8.84
CA GLY A 16 11.94 -6.29 8.54
C GLY A 16 12.12 -5.69 7.14
N TYR A 17 11.35 -6.16 6.15
CA TYR A 17 11.36 -5.57 4.81
C TYR A 17 10.71 -4.17 4.83
N ARG A 18 9.55 -4.03 5.48
CA ARG A 18 8.86 -2.74 5.62
C ARG A 18 9.77 -1.70 6.30
N ASP A 19 10.38 -2.07 7.42
CA ASP A 19 11.26 -1.19 8.20
C ASP A 19 12.50 -0.75 7.42
N LYS A 20 13.05 -1.65 6.57
CA LYS A 20 14.16 -1.31 5.67
C LYS A 20 13.76 -0.24 4.65
N ILE A 21 12.56 -0.31 4.08
CA ILE A 21 12.05 0.72 3.16
C ILE A 21 11.90 2.04 3.90
N LYS A 22 11.24 2.03 5.07
CA LYS A 22 11.02 3.23 5.89
C LYS A 22 12.33 3.89 6.27
N THR A 23 13.28 3.11 6.77
CA THR A 23 14.62 3.58 7.13
C THR A 23 15.31 4.24 5.95
N ARG A 24 15.19 3.67 4.74
CA ARG A 24 15.80 4.26 3.54
C ARG A 24 15.15 5.58 3.16
N LEU A 25 13.81 5.67 3.20
CA LEU A 25 13.07 6.91 2.92
C LEU A 25 13.43 8.01 3.92
N VAL A 26 13.51 7.68 5.22
CA VAL A 26 13.93 8.62 6.27
C VAL A 26 15.37 9.09 6.06
N LYS A 27 16.30 8.19 5.70
CA LYS A 27 17.68 8.56 5.35
C LYS A 27 17.79 9.49 4.13
N LEU A 28 16.78 9.50 3.25
CA LEU A 28 16.68 10.43 2.12
C LEU A 28 16.00 11.76 2.49
N GLY A 29 15.68 11.97 3.77
CA GLY A 29 15.04 13.20 4.27
C GLY A 29 13.52 13.21 4.15
N HIS A 30 12.88 12.05 3.95
CA HIS A 30 11.42 11.96 3.82
C HIS A 30 10.76 11.47 5.11
N SER A 31 9.65 12.10 5.49
CA SER A 31 8.66 11.51 6.40
C SER A 31 7.81 10.46 5.68
N VAL A 32 7.46 9.38 6.39
CA VAL A 32 6.69 8.25 5.85
C VAL A 32 5.33 8.18 6.52
N LEU A 33 4.28 8.10 5.70
CA LEU A 33 2.92 7.76 6.12
C LEU A 33 2.73 6.28 5.82
N ASP A 34 2.60 5.45 6.86
CA ASP A 34 2.47 4.00 6.77
C ASP A 34 1.10 3.58 7.31
N PRO A 35 0.19 3.04 6.48
CA PRO A 35 -1.15 2.69 6.91
C PRO A 35 -1.15 1.61 8.00
N TRP A 36 -0.06 0.87 8.16
CA TRP A 36 0.08 -0.14 9.21
C TRP A 36 0.47 0.41 10.58
N GLU A 37 0.70 1.73 10.70
CA GLU A 37 0.95 2.39 11.99
C GLU A 37 -0.34 2.99 12.59
N GLN A 38 -1.48 2.82 11.93
CA GLN A 38 -2.76 3.30 12.44
C GLN A 38 -3.20 2.57 13.70
N VAL A 39 -3.91 3.27 14.58
CA VAL A 39 -4.31 2.79 15.91
C VAL A 39 -5.69 2.13 15.89
N PHE A 40 -5.94 1.23 14.94
CA PHE A 40 -7.20 0.46 14.87
C PHE A 40 -7.10 -0.95 15.46
N HIS A 41 -5.87 -1.43 15.74
CA HIS A 41 -5.64 -2.78 16.25
C HIS A 41 -6.46 -3.08 17.52
N HIS A 42 -6.46 -2.16 18.48
CA HIS A 42 -7.21 -2.36 19.72
C HIS A 42 -8.72 -2.48 19.46
N GLU A 43 -9.29 -1.60 18.63
CA GLU A 43 -10.71 -1.62 18.29
C GLU A 43 -11.11 -2.91 17.55
N ILE A 44 -10.26 -3.39 16.64
CA ILE A 44 -10.45 -4.66 15.93
C ILE A 44 -10.45 -5.83 16.92
N GLU A 45 -9.51 -5.86 17.87
CA GLU A 45 -9.48 -6.91 18.90
C GLU A 45 -10.72 -6.86 19.79
N GLN A 46 -11.20 -5.67 20.19
CA GLN A 46 -12.45 -5.55 20.94
C GLN A 46 -13.67 -6.04 20.14
N ALA A 47 -13.74 -5.69 18.84
CA ALA A 47 -14.83 -6.14 17.98
C ALA A 47 -14.87 -7.68 17.84
N LYS A 48 -13.71 -8.36 17.81
CA LYS A 48 -13.64 -9.83 17.74
C LYS A 48 -14.27 -10.51 18.96
N LEU A 49 -14.24 -9.87 20.13
CA LEU A 49 -14.79 -10.39 21.39
C LEU A 49 -16.32 -10.34 21.44
N ILE A 50 -16.99 -9.65 20.51
CA ILE A 50 -18.44 -9.59 20.44
C ILE A 50 -19.01 -10.92 19.94
N ASN A 51 -19.84 -11.57 20.76
CA ASN A 51 -20.50 -12.83 20.40
C ASN A 51 -21.71 -12.64 19.47
N ASP A 52 -22.42 -11.51 19.58
CA ASP A 52 -23.55 -11.20 18.72
C ASP A 52 -23.07 -10.91 17.29
N TRP A 53 -23.43 -11.80 16.35
CA TRP A 53 -22.94 -11.73 14.98
C TRP A 53 -23.36 -10.45 14.25
N PRO A 54 -24.65 -10.02 14.28
CA PRO A 54 -25.07 -8.76 13.67
C PRO A 54 -24.34 -7.54 14.22
N ALA A 55 -24.22 -7.40 15.54
CA ALA A 55 -23.51 -6.28 16.16
C ALA A 55 -22.02 -6.28 15.81
N ARG A 56 -21.38 -7.45 15.82
CA ARG A 56 -19.97 -7.59 15.41
C ARG A 56 -19.76 -7.18 13.95
N MET A 57 -20.63 -7.63 13.04
CA MET A 57 -20.53 -7.24 11.62
C MET A 57 -20.70 -5.75 11.44
N LYS A 58 -21.69 -5.14 12.11
CA LYS A 58 -21.89 -3.69 12.07
C LYS A 58 -20.63 -2.94 12.51
N LEU A 59 -20.03 -3.33 13.63
CA LEU A 59 -18.81 -2.70 14.12
C LEU A 59 -17.63 -2.89 13.17
N PHE A 60 -17.47 -4.07 12.56
CA PHE A 60 -16.42 -4.26 11.55
C PHE A 60 -16.62 -3.38 10.32
N TRP A 61 -17.86 -3.18 9.86
CA TRP A 61 -18.15 -2.24 8.76
C TRP A 61 -17.78 -0.80 9.14
N ASP A 62 -18.13 -0.37 10.35
CA ASP A 62 -17.79 0.96 10.86
C ASP A 62 -16.26 1.17 10.97
N ILE A 63 -15.54 0.17 11.50
CA ILE A 63 -14.06 0.19 11.57
C ILE A 63 -13.46 0.21 10.16
N ALA A 64 -13.94 -0.64 9.25
CA ALA A 64 -13.44 -0.70 7.87
C ALA A 64 -13.62 0.64 7.13
N ALA A 65 -14.78 1.29 7.30
CA ALA A 65 -15.03 2.60 6.72
C ALA A 65 -14.06 3.67 7.27
N ARG A 66 -13.73 3.62 8.56
CA ARG A 66 -12.78 4.55 9.20
C ARG A 66 -11.33 4.31 8.75
N ILE A 67 -10.90 3.05 8.65
CA ILE A 67 -9.59 2.68 8.11
C ILE A 67 -9.47 3.15 6.65
N GLY A 68 -10.50 2.87 5.84
CA GLY A 68 -10.54 3.31 4.43
C GLY A 68 -10.40 4.82 4.29
N ARG A 69 -11.15 5.59 5.09
CA ARG A 69 -11.04 7.06 5.13
C ARG A 69 -9.66 7.53 5.57
N ALA A 70 -9.09 6.95 6.61
CA ALA A 70 -7.77 7.32 7.08
C ALA A 70 -6.67 7.03 6.03
N ASN A 71 -6.77 5.92 5.30
CA ASN A 71 -5.90 5.64 4.15
C ASN A 71 -6.04 6.70 3.06
N GLU A 72 -7.27 7.08 2.71
CA GLU A 72 -7.56 8.14 1.75
C GLU A 72 -6.92 9.48 2.18
N ASP A 73 -7.11 9.87 3.45
CA ASP A 73 -6.59 11.11 4.00
C ASP A 73 -5.05 11.13 3.92
N MET A 74 -4.37 10.04 4.30
CA MET A 74 -2.91 9.93 4.16
C MET A 74 -2.44 10.05 2.70
N ILE A 75 -3.19 9.48 1.75
CA ILE A 75 -2.87 9.60 0.31
C ILE A 75 -3.05 11.05 -0.16
N ARG A 76 -4.11 11.74 0.29
CA ARG A 76 -4.35 13.15 -0.03
C ARG A 76 -3.25 14.06 0.53
N GLU A 77 -2.80 13.78 1.74
CA GLU A 77 -1.74 14.54 2.42
C GLU A 77 -0.35 14.29 1.84
N CYS A 78 -0.06 13.08 1.33
CA CYS A 78 1.27 12.76 0.83
C CYS A 78 1.68 13.57 -0.40
N HIS A 79 2.99 13.64 -0.66
CA HIS A 79 3.53 14.29 -1.86
C HIS A 79 3.65 13.29 -3.00
N ILE A 80 4.02 12.05 -2.68
CA ILE A 80 4.20 10.94 -3.60
C ILE A 80 3.80 9.64 -2.91
N ILE A 81 3.48 8.62 -3.69
CA ILE A 81 3.29 7.26 -3.22
C ILE A 81 4.50 6.39 -3.57
N ARG A 82 4.94 5.58 -2.60
CA ARG A 82 5.87 4.47 -2.79
C ARG A 82 5.12 3.15 -2.61
N CYS A 83 5.04 2.35 -3.66
CA CYS A 83 4.28 1.09 -3.65
C CYS A 83 5.21 -0.13 -3.65
N VAL A 84 4.95 -1.14 -2.82
CA VAL A 84 5.59 -2.46 -2.90
C VAL A 84 4.70 -3.40 -3.69
N LEU A 85 5.22 -3.93 -4.79
CA LEU A 85 4.50 -4.68 -5.82
C LEU A 85 5.08 -6.09 -5.99
N ASP A 86 5.68 -6.62 -4.91
CA ASP A 86 6.18 -7.98 -4.84
C ASP A 86 5.02 -8.97 -4.67
N GLY A 87 5.14 -10.14 -5.30
CA GLY A 87 4.09 -11.16 -5.32
C GLY A 87 3.75 -11.66 -6.72
N LEU A 88 3.05 -12.79 -6.78
CA LEU A 88 2.50 -13.32 -8.03
C LEU A 88 1.49 -12.32 -8.61
N GLU A 89 0.51 -11.96 -7.78
CA GLU A 89 -0.41 -10.85 -8.02
C GLU A 89 -0.03 -9.67 -7.14
N VAL A 90 -0.27 -8.47 -7.65
CA VAL A 90 -0.15 -7.25 -6.84
C VAL A 90 -1.31 -7.21 -5.85
N ASP A 91 -1.04 -6.81 -4.62
CA ASP A 91 -2.09 -6.64 -3.61
C ASP A 91 -3.20 -5.70 -4.11
N SER A 92 -4.45 -6.13 -3.89
CA SER A 92 -5.63 -5.39 -4.36
C SER A 92 -5.81 -4.04 -3.67
N GLY A 93 -5.43 -3.94 -2.38
CA GLY A 93 -5.42 -2.69 -1.64
C GLY A 93 -4.41 -1.72 -2.25
N VAL A 94 -3.16 -2.16 -2.42
CA VAL A 94 -2.10 -1.36 -3.08
C VAL A 94 -2.50 -0.93 -4.49
N THR A 95 -3.15 -1.81 -5.26
CA THR A 95 -3.64 -1.49 -6.60
C THR A 95 -4.71 -0.39 -6.57
N SER A 96 -5.66 -0.46 -5.62
CA SER A 96 -6.68 0.56 -5.41
C SER A 96 -6.06 1.91 -5.02
N GLU A 97 -5.10 1.90 -4.11
CA GLU A 97 -4.38 3.10 -3.66
C GLU A 97 -3.61 3.77 -4.81
N ILE A 98 -2.97 2.99 -5.68
CA ILE A 98 -2.30 3.50 -6.89
C ILE A 98 -3.29 4.18 -7.83
N GLY A 99 -4.42 3.53 -8.10
CA GLY A 99 -5.46 4.06 -8.98
C GLY A 99 -6.03 5.38 -8.46
N PHE A 100 -6.40 5.43 -7.19
CA PHE A 100 -6.90 6.64 -6.54
C PHE A 100 -5.87 7.77 -6.59
N ALA A 101 -4.63 7.50 -6.18
CA ALA A 101 -3.58 8.49 -6.11
C ALA A 101 -3.20 9.06 -7.47
N ALA A 102 -3.08 8.21 -8.50
CA ALA A 102 -2.86 8.66 -9.87
C ALA A 102 -4.05 9.51 -10.37
N GLY A 103 -5.27 9.14 -10.00
CA GLY A 103 -6.50 9.90 -10.32
C GLY A 103 -6.55 11.30 -9.70
N ILE A 104 -5.90 11.50 -8.55
CA ILE A 104 -5.76 12.82 -7.89
C ILE A 104 -4.36 13.43 -8.09
N GLU A 105 -3.68 13.08 -9.19
CA GLU A 105 -2.42 13.66 -9.66
C GLU A 105 -1.21 13.46 -8.72
N LYS A 106 -1.23 12.46 -7.84
CA LYS A 106 -0.05 12.07 -7.06
C LYS A 106 0.87 11.19 -7.90
N LYS A 107 2.18 11.41 -7.80
CA LYS A 107 3.19 10.57 -8.46
C LYS A 107 3.32 9.23 -7.74
N CYS A 108 3.27 8.13 -8.50
CA CYS A 108 3.30 6.77 -7.98
C CYS A 108 4.62 6.07 -8.36
N TYR A 109 5.42 5.64 -7.38
CA TYR A 109 6.69 4.95 -7.61
C TYR A 109 6.65 3.51 -7.10
N GLY A 110 6.52 2.55 -8.02
CA GLY A 110 6.47 1.13 -7.69
C GLY A 110 7.83 0.49 -7.43
N LEU A 111 7.93 -0.43 -6.48
CA LEU A 111 9.07 -1.32 -6.25
C LEU A 111 8.61 -2.76 -6.45
N ARG A 112 9.23 -3.46 -7.39
CA ARG A 112 9.08 -4.90 -7.55
C ARG A 112 10.47 -5.53 -7.57
N THR A 113 10.84 -6.20 -6.50
CA THR A 113 12.06 -6.99 -6.40
C THR A 113 11.88 -8.41 -6.91
N ASP A 114 10.64 -8.88 -7.06
CA ASP A 114 10.31 -10.13 -7.75
C ASP A 114 10.73 -10.05 -9.24
N PHE A 115 11.68 -10.91 -9.61
CA PHE A 115 12.21 -10.96 -10.96
C PHE A 115 11.24 -11.60 -11.95
N ARG A 116 10.23 -12.33 -11.47
CA ARG A 116 9.23 -12.98 -12.31
C ARG A 116 8.29 -11.95 -12.92
N ASN A 117 7.91 -12.21 -14.17
CA ASN A 117 6.92 -11.45 -14.90
C ASN A 117 5.57 -12.14 -14.76
N CYS A 118 4.57 -11.37 -14.31
CA CYS A 118 3.21 -11.83 -14.03
C CYS A 118 2.16 -10.91 -14.69
N GLY A 119 2.57 -10.09 -15.66
CA GLY A 119 1.67 -9.25 -16.42
C GLY A 119 1.01 -9.97 -17.59
N ASP A 120 0.18 -9.22 -18.30
CA ASP A 120 -0.74 -9.74 -19.33
C ASP A 120 -0.01 -10.27 -20.58
N PHE A 121 1.23 -9.83 -20.82
CA PHE A 121 2.05 -10.22 -21.96
C PHE A 121 3.47 -10.61 -21.56
N GLY A 122 4.16 -11.33 -22.44
CA GLY A 122 5.56 -11.70 -22.27
C GLY A 122 6.44 -10.48 -21.99
N GLY A 123 7.19 -10.52 -20.90
CA GLY A 123 8.07 -9.42 -20.49
C GLY A 123 7.45 -8.40 -19.53
N ILE A 124 6.14 -8.43 -19.32
CA ILE A 124 5.45 -7.46 -18.47
C ILE A 124 5.47 -7.92 -16.98
N PRO A 125 5.97 -7.09 -16.04
CA PRO A 125 6.16 -7.49 -14.65
C PRO A 125 4.87 -7.84 -13.90
N ILE A 126 3.83 -7.06 -14.12
CA ILE A 126 2.57 -6.99 -13.35
C ILE A 126 1.46 -6.51 -14.27
N ASN A 127 0.21 -6.56 -13.81
CA ASN A 127 -0.95 -6.08 -14.57
C ASN A 127 -0.71 -4.72 -15.26
N LEU A 128 -1.07 -4.65 -16.55
CA LEU A 128 -0.83 -3.49 -17.42
C LEU A 128 -1.47 -2.20 -16.88
N GLN A 129 -2.61 -2.29 -16.19
CA GLN A 129 -3.33 -1.12 -15.69
C GLN A 129 -2.56 -0.45 -14.55
N VAL A 130 -1.90 -1.25 -13.71
CA VAL A 130 -1.04 -0.76 -12.63
C VAL A 130 0.17 -0.02 -13.20
N ILE A 131 0.79 -0.57 -14.24
CA ILE A 131 1.91 0.05 -14.95
C ILE A 131 1.47 1.39 -15.55
N TRP A 132 0.33 1.41 -16.24
CA TRP A 132 -0.23 2.62 -16.82
C TRP A 132 -0.41 3.73 -15.77
N TRP A 133 -0.99 3.43 -14.61
CA TRP A 133 -1.15 4.44 -13.55
C TRP A 133 0.17 4.96 -13.00
N ILE A 134 1.15 4.08 -12.82
CA ILE A 134 2.50 4.46 -12.40
C ILE A 134 3.12 5.42 -13.41
N GLU A 135 3.12 5.09 -14.71
CA GLU A 135 3.75 5.92 -15.75
C GLU A 135 2.99 7.22 -16.00
N ARG A 136 1.65 7.16 -16.10
CA ARG A 136 0.80 8.34 -16.30
C ARG A 136 0.97 9.38 -15.20
N SER A 137 1.19 8.93 -13.96
CA SER A 137 1.44 9.83 -12.83
C SER A 137 2.80 10.56 -12.89
N GLY A 138 3.63 10.30 -13.90
CA GLY A 138 5.03 10.77 -13.96
C GLY A 138 5.96 9.98 -13.03
N GLY A 139 5.50 8.81 -12.60
CA GLY A 139 6.21 7.89 -11.73
C GLY A 139 7.06 6.88 -12.49
N ARG A 140 7.51 5.84 -11.78
CA ARG A 140 8.33 4.76 -12.37
C ARG A 140 8.23 3.46 -11.58
N LEU A 141 8.24 2.34 -12.30
CA LEU A 141 8.44 1.00 -11.72
C LEU A 141 9.94 0.68 -11.62
N PHE A 142 10.39 0.36 -10.41
CA PHE A 142 11.76 -0.08 -10.13
C PHE A 142 11.80 -1.58 -9.93
N ARG A 143 12.65 -2.28 -10.71
CA ARG A 143 12.83 -3.74 -10.64
C ARG A 143 13.88 -4.19 -9.59
N GLY A 144 14.28 -3.30 -8.70
CA GLY A 144 15.31 -3.58 -7.69
C GLY A 144 15.69 -2.35 -6.87
N TRP A 145 16.53 -2.56 -5.86
CA TRP A 145 16.96 -1.52 -4.91
C TRP A 145 18.00 -0.55 -5.46
N LYS A 146 18.71 -0.95 -6.52
CA LYS A 146 19.77 -0.17 -7.14
C LYS A 146 19.25 0.44 -8.43
N ARG A 147 18.81 1.69 -8.37
CA ARG A 147 18.82 2.73 -9.42
C ARG A 147 17.83 3.83 -9.02
#